data_AF-W9JG40-F1
#
_entry.id   AF-W9JG40-F1
#
_cell.length_a   1.000
_cell.length_b   1.000
_cell.length_c   1.000
_cell.angle_alpha   90.00
_cell.angle_beta   90.00
_cell.angle_gamma   90.00
#
_symmetry.space_group_name_H-M   'P 1'
#
loop_
_entity.id
_entity.type
_entity.pdbx_description
1 polymer ?
#
loop_
_entity_poly.entity_id
_entity_poly.type
_entity_poly.pdbx_seq_one_letter_code
_entity_poly.pdbx_strand_id
1 'polypeptide(L)'
;MEPQLVCLSRPSVQRCFSWKRYIPQVHLPSITINGARFLRADKQIGSLDVGKLADIIVLENNFFKVPEEKLDRQKVLLAVVGGEVLYIADGHNFGAKAKFPNDDKASAQLARRTICFFNAKELSKRGQADAAKLRKRGACVHKH
;
A
#
# COMPACT_ATOMS: atom_id res chain seq x y z
N MET A 1 23.91 -8.87 -20.14
CA MET A 1 24.98 -9.34 -19.24
C MET A 1 24.53 -10.65 -18.66
N GLU A 2 25.09 -11.75 -19.19
CA GLU A 2 24.79 -13.12 -18.76
C GLU A 2 25.10 -13.31 -17.28
N PRO A 3 24.20 -13.94 -16.49
CA PRO A 3 24.55 -14.38 -15.16
C PRO A 3 25.31 -15.71 -15.26
N GLN A 4 26.49 -15.75 -14.65
CA GLN A 4 27.33 -16.93 -14.57
C GLN A 4 26.61 -18.07 -13.83
N LEU A 5 26.46 -19.19 -14.53
CA LEU A 5 25.92 -20.46 -14.06
C LEU A 5 27.01 -21.14 -13.20
N VAL A 6 26.83 -21.20 -11.88
CA VAL A 6 27.62 -22.11 -11.04
C VAL A 6 26.89 -23.45 -11.01
N CYS A 7 27.42 -24.40 -11.77
CA CYS A 7 26.93 -25.78 -11.83
C CYS A 7 27.31 -26.55 -10.56
N LEU A 8 26.35 -26.79 -9.66
CA LEU A 8 26.44 -27.90 -8.72
C LEU A 8 25.71 -29.11 -9.33
N SER A 9 26.47 -30.18 -9.54
CA SER A 9 26.06 -31.38 -10.22
C SER A 9 25.07 -32.21 -9.39
N ARG A 10 23.86 -32.36 -9.95
CA ARG A 10 22.98 -33.57 -9.98
C ARG A 10 22.10 -33.87 -8.72
N PRO A 11 20.98 -34.65 -8.86
CA PRO A 11 19.74 -34.29 -9.57
C PRO A 11 18.47 -34.99 -8.99
N SER A 12 17.45 -34.28 -8.52
CA SER A 12 16.05 -34.76 -8.63
C SER A 12 15.11 -33.71 -8.07
N VAL A 13 14.45 -32.98 -8.96
CA VAL A 13 13.29 -32.13 -8.62
C VAL A 13 13.62 -30.95 -7.69
N GLN A 14 14.65 -30.17 -8.01
CA GLN A 14 14.61 -28.75 -7.65
C GLN A 14 14.09 -27.97 -8.85
N ARG A 15 12.76 -27.88 -8.94
CA ARG A 15 12.14 -26.77 -9.65
C ARG A 15 12.46 -25.52 -8.80
N CYS A 16 13.61 -24.92 -9.06
CA CYS A 16 13.90 -23.56 -8.64
C CYS A 16 12.92 -22.66 -9.38
N PHE A 17 11.73 -22.49 -8.81
CA PHE A 17 10.82 -21.44 -9.24
C PHE A 17 11.56 -20.12 -9.03
N SER A 18 11.79 -19.37 -10.11
CA SER A 18 12.21 -17.98 -9.98
C SER A 18 11.01 -17.19 -9.46
N TRP A 19 10.87 -17.11 -8.14
CA TRP A 19 9.71 -16.53 -7.45
C TRP A 19 9.54 -15.02 -7.76
N LYS A 20 10.60 -14.32 -8.18
CA LYS A 20 10.57 -12.88 -8.42
C LYS A 20 9.68 -12.43 -9.59
N ARG A 21 9.40 -13.29 -10.58
CA ARG A 21 8.60 -12.91 -11.76
C ARG A 21 7.10 -13.10 -11.57
N TYR A 22 6.67 -13.85 -10.55
CA TYR A 22 5.30 -14.35 -10.42
C TYR A 22 4.41 -13.53 -9.46
N ILE A 23 5.02 -12.68 -8.63
CA ILE A 23 4.39 -12.05 -7.45
C ILE A 23 3.12 -11.25 -7.77
N PRO A 24 3.05 -10.38 -8.81
CA PRO A 24 1.87 -9.53 -9.01
C PRO A 24 0.62 -10.31 -9.41
N GLN A 25 0.78 -11.35 -10.23
CA GLN A 25 -0.31 -12.15 -10.78
C GLN A 25 -1.01 -13.01 -9.72
N VAL A 26 -0.27 -13.48 -8.71
CA VAL A 26 -0.86 -14.25 -7.59
C VAL A 26 -1.31 -13.39 -6.41
N HIS A 27 -0.75 -12.19 -6.23
CA HIS A 27 -1.11 -11.32 -5.12
C HIS A 27 -2.52 -10.73 -5.23
N LEU A 28 -2.95 -10.23 -6.39
CA LEU A 28 -4.30 -9.66 -6.49
C LEU A 28 -5.39 -10.72 -6.21
N PRO A 29 -5.35 -11.92 -6.82
CA PRO A 29 -6.36 -12.92 -6.54
C PRO A 29 -6.35 -13.40 -5.08
N SER A 30 -5.19 -13.45 -4.42
CA SER A 30 -5.11 -13.88 -3.02
C SER A 30 -5.84 -12.94 -2.07
N ILE A 31 -5.75 -11.62 -2.28
CA ILE A 31 -6.39 -10.60 -1.44
C ILE A 31 -7.79 -10.19 -1.89
N THR A 32 -8.25 -10.67 -3.05
CA THR A 32 -9.60 -10.40 -3.59
C THR A 32 -10.43 -11.70 -3.63
N ILE A 33 -10.45 -12.40 -4.76
CA ILE A 33 -11.37 -13.52 -5.00
C ILE A 33 -11.09 -14.74 -4.13
N ASN A 34 -9.83 -15.05 -3.81
CA ASN A 34 -9.51 -16.19 -2.96
C ASN A 34 -9.88 -15.91 -1.50
N GLY A 35 -9.71 -14.66 -1.04
CA GLY A 35 -10.23 -14.21 0.26
C GLY A 35 -11.76 -14.31 0.33
N ALA A 36 -12.46 -13.85 -0.71
CA ALA A 36 -13.92 -13.97 -0.80
C ALA A 36 -14.41 -15.43 -0.80
N ARG A 37 -13.71 -16.33 -1.52
CA ARG A 37 -13.99 -17.77 -1.52
C ARG A 37 -13.79 -18.40 -0.16
N PHE A 38 -12.74 -18.02 0.56
CA PHE A 38 -12.50 -18.51 1.92
C PHE A 38 -13.65 -18.15 2.87
N LEU A 39 -14.21 -16.95 2.72
CA LEU A 39 -15.38 -16.48 3.47
C LEU A 39 -16.72 -16.99 2.93
N ARG A 40 -16.73 -17.81 1.87
CA ARG A 40 -17.95 -18.24 1.13
C ARG A 40 -18.82 -17.05 0.67
N ALA A 41 -18.20 -15.90 0.46
CA ALA A 41 -18.83 -14.66 0.02
C ALA A 41 -18.48 -14.34 -1.44
N ASP A 42 -17.94 -15.30 -2.18
CA ASP A 42 -17.54 -15.19 -3.59
C ASP A 42 -18.67 -14.76 -4.53
N LYS A 43 -19.93 -15.04 -4.16
CA LYS A 43 -21.12 -14.57 -4.89
C LYS A 43 -21.42 -13.09 -4.68
N GLN A 44 -20.90 -12.48 -3.62
CA GLN A 44 -21.23 -11.11 -3.20
C GLN A 44 -20.05 -10.14 -3.35
N ILE A 45 -18.82 -10.59 -3.11
CA ILE A 45 -17.61 -9.76 -3.09
C ILE A 45 -16.43 -10.42 -3.82
N GLY A 46 -15.39 -9.64 -4.11
CA GLY A 46 -14.09 -10.14 -4.58
C GLY A 46 -13.91 -10.24 -6.10
N SER A 47 -14.93 -9.92 -6.90
CA SER A 47 -14.78 -9.68 -8.34
C SER A 47 -15.69 -8.55 -8.82
N LEU A 48 -15.35 -7.99 -9.98
CA LEU A 48 -16.09 -6.91 -10.62
C LEU A 48 -17.11 -7.47 -11.61
N ASP A 49 -18.12 -8.16 -11.09
CA ASP A 49 -19.23 -8.70 -11.87
C ASP A 49 -20.55 -8.00 -11.52
N VAL A 50 -21.47 -7.91 -12.48
CA VAL A 50 -22.80 -7.30 -12.26
C VAL A 50 -23.58 -8.11 -11.23
N GLY A 51 -24.17 -7.43 -10.24
CA GLY A 51 -24.92 -8.05 -9.15
C GLY A 51 -24.13 -8.32 -7.87
N LYS A 52 -22.82 -8.04 -7.87
CA LYS A 52 -21.96 -8.05 -6.67
C LYS A 52 -21.87 -6.67 -6.04
N LEU A 53 -21.40 -6.61 -4.80
CA LEU A 53 -21.10 -5.36 -4.11
C LEU A 53 -19.97 -4.63 -4.84
N ALA A 54 -20.12 -3.33 -5.00
CA ALA A 54 -19.15 -2.47 -5.65
C ALA A 54 -18.02 -2.07 -4.69
N ASP A 55 -17.09 -3.01 -4.47
CA ASP A 55 -15.85 -2.79 -3.74
C ASP A 55 -14.72 -2.52 -4.74
N ILE A 56 -14.29 -1.26 -4.85
CA ILE A 56 -13.33 -0.80 -5.86
C ILE A 56 -12.23 0.02 -5.21
N ILE A 57 -10.99 -0.25 -5.61
CA ILE A 57 -9.81 0.52 -5.21
C ILE A 57 -9.12 1.02 -6.49
N VAL A 58 -8.85 2.31 -6.57
CA VAL A 58 -8.10 2.92 -7.68
C VAL A 58 -6.70 3.26 -7.18
N LEU A 59 -5.70 2.79 -7.91
CA LEU A 59 -4.28 2.99 -7.63
C LEU A 59 -3.68 4.02 -8.60
N GLU A 60 -2.67 4.75 -8.15
CA GLU A 60 -1.98 5.75 -8.99
C GLU A 60 -1.25 5.11 -10.19
N ASN A 61 -0.62 3.96 -9.96
CA ASN A 61 0.21 3.28 -10.95
C ASN A 61 -0.35 1.89 -11.27
N ASN A 62 -0.06 1.41 -12.48
CA ASN A 62 -0.44 0.05 -12.88
C ASN A 62 0.35 -0.99 -12.08
N PHE A 63 -0.33 -1.71 -11.19
CA PHE A 63 0.24 -2.72 -10.31
C PHE A 63 1.07 -3.80 -11.02
N PHE A 64 0.75 -4.15 -12.28
CA PHE A 64 1.46 -5.19 -13.04
C PHE A 64 2.79 -4.74 -13.64
N LYS A 65 3.06 -3.42 -13.69
CA LYS A 65 4.25 -2.85 -14.34
C LYS A 65 5.25 -2.24 -13.36
N VAL A 66 4.89 -2.12 -12.09
CA VAL A 66 5.73 -1.50 -11.06
C VAL A 66 6.78 -2.52 -10.56
N PRO A 67 8.06 -2.12 -10.43
CA PRO A 67 9.08 -2.99 -9.85
C PRO A 67 8.79 -3.27 -8.37
N GLU A 68 9.20 -4.44 -7.88
CA GLU A 68 8.88 -4.93 -6.53
C GLU A 68 9.30 -3.94 -5.43
N GLU A 69 10.44 -3.24 -5.60
CA GLU A 69 10.93 -2.27 -4.61
C GLU A 69 10.09 -0.99 -4.51
N LYS A 70 9.08 -0.81 -5.38
CA LYS A 70 8.19 0.34 -5.38
C LYS A 70 6.73 -0.02 -5.11
N LEU A 71 6.42 -1.31 -4.89
CA LEU A 71 5.06 -1.75 -4.58
C LEU A 71 4.59 -1.24 -3.21
N ASP A 72 5.50 -1.12 -2.25
CA ASP A 72 5.26 -0.59 -0.91
C ASP A 72 4.85 0.90 -0.89
N ARG A 73 5.29 1.66 -1.89
CA ARG A 73 5.06 3.11 -2.00
C ARG A 73 3.90 3.47 -2.93
N GLN A 74 3.13 2.50 -3.41
CA GLN A 74 1.96 2.80 -4.22
C GLN A 74 0.91 3.56 -3.39
N LYS A 75 0.36 4.61 -3.98
CA LYS A 75 -0.71 5.39 -3.39
C LYS A 75 -2.07 4.91 -3.91
N VAL A 76 -3.02 4.85 -2.99
CA VAL A 76 -4.44 4.65 -3.28
C VAL A 76 -5.06 6.01 -3.53
N LEU A 77 -5.75 6.17 -4.67
CA LEU A 77 -6.40 7.42 -5.06
C LEU A 77 -7.87 7.48 -4.63
N LEU A 78 -8.56 6.33 -4.69
CA LEU A 78 -9.98 6.20 -4.39
C LEU A 78 -10.25 4.84 -3.76
N ALA A 79 -11.05 4.81 -2.71
CA ALA A 79 -11.62 3.59 -2.16
C ALA A 79 -13.15 3.70 -2.09
N VAL A 80 -13.83 2.77 -2.76
CA VAL A 80 -15.28 2.61 -2.77
C VAL A 80 -15.59 1.26 -2.14
N VAL A 81 -16.52 1.23 -1.19
CA VAL A 81 -16.95 -0.01 -0.53
C VAL A 81 -18.48 -0.04 -0.52
N GLY A 82 -19.06 -1.12 -1.02
CA GLY A 82 -20.52 -1.27 -1.12
C GLY A 82 -21.20 -0.17 -1.93
N GLY A 83 -20.49 0.50 -2.85
CA GLY A 83 -21.01 1.64 -3.62
C GLY A 83 -20.89 3.00 -2.92
N GLU A 84 -20.41 3.06 -1.67
CA GLU A 84 -20.12 4.32 -0.98
C GLU A 84 -18.64 4.70 -1.15
N VAL A 85 -18.37 5.98 -1.46
CA VAL A 85 -17.01 6.50 -1.52
C VAL A 85 -16.51 6.76 -0.10
N LEU A 86 -15.50 6.00 0.34
CA LEU A 86 -14.95 6.10 1.69
C LEU A 86 -13.75 7.04 1.75
N TYR A 87 -12.87 6.99 0.75
CA TYR A 87 -11.62 7.72 0.74
C TYR A 87 -11.31 8.29 -0.64
N ILE A 88 -10.85 9.54 -0.67
CA ILE A 88 -10.31 10.21 -1.84
C ILE A 88 -8.98 10.83 -1.42
N ALA A 89 -7.93 10.57 -2.20
CA ALA A 89 -6.63 11.17 -1.97
C ALA A 89 -6.64 12.68 -2.21
N ASP A 90 -5.89 13.41 -1.39
CA ASP A 90 -5.78 14.87 -1.50
C ASP A 90 -5.32 15.28 -2.89
N GLY A 91 -6.03 16.23 -3.50
CA GLY A 91 -5.70 16.74 -4.84
C GLY A 91 -6.36 15.99 -6.01
N HIS A 92 -7.16 14.95 -5.76
CA HIS A 92 -7.93 14.25 -6.78
C HIS A 92 -9.43 14.48 -6.60
N ASN A 93 -10.14 14.82 -7.69
CA ASN A 93 -11.59 15.01 -7.68
C ASN A 93 -12.28 13.96 -8.55
N PHE A 94 -13.01 13.05 -7.92
CA PHE A 94 -13.83 12.02 -8.57
C PHE A 94 -15.32 12.38 -8.63
N GLY A 95 -15.68 13.64 -8.34
CA GLY A 95 -17.07 14.13 -8.35
C GLY A 95 -17.94 13.59 -7.21
N ALA A 96 -17.37 12.82 -6.29
CA ALA A 96 -18.05 12.27 -5.12
C ALA A 96 -17.44 12.81 -3.83
N LYS A 97 -18.26 12.96 -2.79
CA LYS A 97 -17.78 13.33 -1.45
C LYS A 97 -17.44 12.06 -0.68
N ALA A 98 -16.21 11.97 -0.19
CA ALA A 98 -15.81 10.87 0.70
C ALA A 98 -16.61 10.94 2.00
N LYS A 99 -17.08 9.78 2.48
CA LYS A 99 -17.75 9.62 3.77
C LYS A 99 -16.87 10.10 4.92
N PHE A 100 -15.57 9.81 4.83
CA PHE A 100 -14.54 10.29 5.74
C PHE A 100 -13.65 11.27 4.98
N PRO A 101 -13.96 12.58 5.04
CA PRO A 101 -13.18 13.58 4.33
C PRO A 101 -11.81 13.73 5.02
N ASN A 102 -10.75 13.70 4.23
CA ASN A 102 -9.35 13.82 4.68
C ASN A 102 -8.89 15.28 4.82
N ASP A 103 -9.82 16.19 5.12
CA ASP A 103 -9.63 17.65 5.07
C ASP A 103 -9.61 18.32 6.46
N ASP A 104 -9.61 17.52 7.53
CA ASP A 104 -9.69 18.06 8.87
C ASP A 104 -8.36 18.66 9.33
N LYS A 105 -8.39 19.98 9.59
CA LYS A 105 -7.23 20.75 10.08
C LYS A 105 -6.65 20.15 11.36
N ALA A 106 -7.47 19.45 12.16
CA ALA A 106 -7.07 18.77 13.38
C ALA A 106 -6.13 17.58 13.09
N SER A 107 -6.47 16.67 12.19
CA SER A 107 -5.58 15.57 11.79
C SER A 107 -4.34 16.08 11.09
N ALA A 108 -4.44 17.12 10.26
CA ALA A 108 -3.27 17.76 9.66
C ALA A 108 -2.33 18.36 10.72
N GLN A 109 -2.88 18.96 11.78
CA GLN A 109 -2.12 19.49 12.91
C GLN A 109 -1.51 18.37 13.77
N LEU A 110 -2.24 17.27 13.96
CA LEU A 110 -1.76 16.09 14.69
C LEU A 110 -0.62 15.41 13.94
N ALA A 111 -0.74 15.18 12.64
CA ALA A 111 0.32 14.61 11.80
C ALA A 111 1.61 15.45 11.84
N ARG A 112 1.49 16.78 11.91
CA ARG A 112 2.63 17.70 12.08
C ARG A 112 3.21 17.71 13.49
N ARG A 113 2.48 17.24 14.50
CA ARG A 113 2.93 17.19 15.89
C ARG A 113 3.40 15.81 16.28
N THR A 114 2.97 14.75 15.63
CA THR A 114 3.40 13.40 15.97
C THR A 114 4.80 13.13 15.42
N ILE A 115 5.64 12.47 16.22
CA ILE A 115 6.95 11.94 15.85
C ILE A 115 6.95 10.47 16.26
N CYS A 116 7.10 9.55 15.30
CA CYS A 116 7.07 8.11 15.54
C CYS A 116 6.00 7.73 16.59
N PHE A 117 4.74 8.02 16.30
CA PHE A 117 3.58 7.73 17.15
C PHE A 117 3.42 8.58 18.44
N PHE A 118 4.44 9.30 18.92
CA PHE A 118 4.35 10.15 20.11
C PHE A 118 4.00 11.61 19.80
N ASN A 119 3.33 12.29 20.73
CA ASN A 119 3.09 13.73 20.64
C ASN A 119 4.40 14.50 20.86
N ALA A 120 4.80 15.35 19.92
CA ALA A 120 6.06 16.11 20.01
C ALA A 120 6.16 16.97 21.28
N LYS A 121 5.03 17.42 21.84
CA LYS A 121 5.04 18.24 23.06
C LYS A 121 5.43 17.45 24.31
N GLU A 122 5.23 16.15 24.32
CA GLU A 122 5.52 15.26 25.46
C GLU A 122 6.98 14.77 25.44
N LEU A 123 7.74 15.07 24.39
CA LEU A 123 9.16 14.72 24.32
C LEU A 123 10.00 15.59 25.27
N SER A 124 11.09 15.00 25.77
CA SER A 124 12.12 15.74 26.51
C SER A 124 12.70 16.89 25.66
N LYS A 125 13.23 17.94 26.30
CA LYS A 125 13.84 19.09 25.58
C LYS A 125 14.93 18.66 24.59
N ARG A 126 15.71 17.62 24.92
CA ARG A 126 16.69 17.00 24.01
C ARG A 126 16.00 16.32 22.81
N GLY A 127 14.97 15.51 23.08
CA GLY A 127 14.20 14.83 22.03
C GLY A 127 13.47 15.79 21.07
N GLN A 128 12.96 16.92 21.58
CA GLN A 128 12.37 17.97 20.75
C GLN A 128 13.42 18.62 19.83
N ALA A 129 14.62 18.92 20.35
CA ALA A 129 15.70 19.51 19.56
C ALA A 129 16.21 18.56 18.46
N ASP A 130 16.33 17.27 18.76
CA ASP A 130 16.77 16.28 17.78
C ASP A 130 15.69 16.01 16.73
N ALA A 131 14.42 15.91 17.12
CA ALA A 131 13.31 15.82 16.16
C ALA A 131 13.19 17.05 15.25
N ALA A 132 13.46 18.25 15.76
CA ALA A 132 13.50 19.47 14.96
C ALA A 132 14.64 19.44 13.92
N LYS A 133 15.80 18.87 14.26
CA LYS A 133 16.91 18.64 13.30
C LYS A 133 16.51 17.64 12.22
N LEU A 134 15.78 16.58 12.58
CA LEU A 134 15.31 15.56 11.62
C LEU A 134 14.28 16.13 10.63
N ARG A 135 13.35 16.98 11.11
CA ARG A 135 12.37 17.66 10.24
C ARG A 135 13.01 18.51 9.15
N LYS A 136 14.09 19.23 9.46
CA LYS A 136 14.79 20.10 8.49
C LYS A 136 15.52 19.33 7.39
N ARG A 137 15.90 18.07 7.64
CA ARG A 137 16.74 17.32 6.71
C ARG A 137 15.94 16.52 5.68
N GLY A 138 14.62 16.39 5.83
CA GLY A 138 13.75 15.64 4.90
C GLY A 138 14.18 14.18 4.67
N ALA A 139 15.15 13.70 5.45
CA ALA A 139 15.87 12.47 5.22
C ALA A 139 15.76 11.62 6.47
N CYS A 140 15.18 10.44 6.29
CA CYS A 140 15.44 9.31 7.16
C CYS A 140 16.95 9.16 7.36
N VAL A 141 17.41 9.03 8.61
CA VAL A 141 18.85 8.96 8.97
C VAL A 141 19.52 7.69 8.45
N HIS A 142 18.75 6.75 7.92
CA HIS A 142 19.20 5.53 7.29
C HIS A 142 19.47 5.80 5.81
N LYS A 143 20.74 5.62 5.40
CA LYS A 143 21.09 5.45 3.99
C LYS A 143 20.50 4.13 3.51
N HIS A 144 19.57 4.19 2.55
CA HIS A 144 19.31 3.09 1.64
C HIS A 144 20.23 3.24 0.43
#